data_AF-A0A6L7T1P0-F1
#
_entry.id   AF-A0A6L7T1P0-F1
#
_cell.length_a   1.000
_cell.length_b   1.000
_cell.length_c   1.000
_cell.angle_alpha   90.00
_cell.angle_beta   90.00
_cell.angle_gamma   90.00
#
_symmetry.space_group_name_H-M   'P 1'
#
loop_
_entity.id
_entity.type
_entity.pdbx_description
1 polymer ?
#
loop_
_entity_poly.entity_id
_entity_poly.type
_entity_poly.pdbx_seq_one_letter_code
_entity_poly.pdbx_strand_id
1 'polypeptide(L)' 'MATASQATRCKRVHVISRKDGWAVKKEGNSKASKIYGTKSAAEKSAIKISKGWDVVVHRRDGSVQKWKRAK' A
#
# COMPACT_ATOMS: atom_id res chain seq x y z
N MET A 1 -3.73 20.17 18.56
CA MET A 1 -3.76 20.35 17.09
C MET A 1 -2.74 19.38 16.48
N ALA A 2 -3.13 18.63 15.45
CA ALA A 2 -2.45 17.40 15.02
C ALA A 2 -1.01 17.64 14.51
N THR A 3 -0.04 17.04 15.20
CA THR A 3 1.36 16.91 14.76
C THR A 3 1.44 15.88 13.64
N ALA A 4 1.46 16.34 12.39
CA ALA A 4 1.80 15.50 11.24
C ALA A 4 3.31 15.21 11.26
N SER A 5 3.73 14.17 11.99
CA SER A 5 5.08 13.65 11.92
C SER A 5 5.38 13.24 10.49
N GLN A 6 6.29 13.98 9.85
CA GLN A 6 6.87 13.64 8.57
C GLN A 6 7.62 12.32 8.73
N ALA A 7 6.96 11.22 8.35
CA ALA A 7 7.65 9.97 8.08
C ALA A 7 8.63 10.25 6.93
N THR A 8 9.90 9.97 7.20
CA THR A 8 10.98 9.82 6.22
C THR A 8 10.42 9.37 4.87
N ARG A 9 10.77 10.06 3.77
CA ARG A 9 10.28 9.81 2.38
C ARG A 9 10.62 8.40 1.87
N CYS A 10 10.18 7.36 2.54
CA CYS A 10 10.25 5.99 2.08
C CYS A 10 9.16 5.84 1.03
N LYS A 11 9.59 5.77 -0.24
CA LYS A 11 8.72 5.52 -1.38
C LYS A 11 8.18 4.09 -1.29
N ARG A 12 7.04 3.90 -0.60
CA ARG A 12 6.39 2.59 -0.46
C ARG A 12 4.93 2.62 -0.89
N VAL A 13 4.41 1.47 -1.25
CA VAL A 13 3.03 1.23 -1.65
C VAL A 13 2.49 0.12 -0.80
N HIS A 14 1.46 0.42 -0.02
CA HIS A 14 0.80 -0.50 0.89
C HIS A 14 -0.48 -1.03 0.27
N VAL A 15 -0.64 -2.35 0.26
CA VAL A 15 -1.86 -3.04 -0.14
C VAL A 15 -2.53 -3.54 1.14
N ILE A 16 -3.54 -2.81 1.59
CA ILE A 16 -4.21 -3.00 2.89
C ILE A 16 -5.56 -3.68 2.65
N SER A 17 -5.84 -4.72 3.42
CA SER A 17 -7.15 -5.36 3.42
C SER A 17 -8.21 -4.48 4.10
N ARG A 18 -9.42 -4.50 3.57
CA ARG A 18 -10.60 -3.79 4.08
C ARG A 18 -11.81 -4.72 4.07
N LYS A 19 -12.91 -4.29 4.71
CA LYS A 19 -14.18 -5.02 4.70
C LYS A 19 -14.69 -5.26 3.27
N ASP A 20 -14.58 -4.24 2.41
CA ASP A 20 -15.09 -4.26 1.03
C ASP A 20 -14.01 -4.56 -0.03
N GLY A 21 -12.84 -5.10 0.38
CA GLY A 21 -11.79 -5.49 -0.55
C GLY A 21 -10.39 -5.05 -0.14
N TRP A 22 -9.64 -4.47 -1.07
CA TRP A 22 -8.21 -4.19 -0.96
C TRP A 22 -7.88 -2.78 -1.42
N ALA A 23 -7.30 -1.98 -0.54
CA ALA A 23 -6.91 -0.61 -0.81
C ALA A 23 -5.42 -0.51 -1.11
N VAL A 24 -5.08 0.14 -2.21
CA VAL A 24 -3.70 0.49 -2.57
C VAL A 24 -3.43 1.92 -2.11
N LYS A 25 -2.51 2.09 -1.16
CA LYS A 25 -2.15 3.37 -0.56
C LYS A 25 -0.66 3.63 -0.76
N LYS A 26 -0.30 4.81 -1.29
CA LYS A 26 1.10 5.24 -1.34
C LYS A 26 1.50 5.81 0.03
N GLU A 27 2.71 5.50 0.46
CA GLU A 27 3.31 6.04 1.68
C GLU A 27 3.37 7.57 1.58
N GLY A 28 2.94 8.25 2.64
CA GLY A 28 2.81 9.71 2.67
C GLY A 28 1.53 10.28 2.05
N ASN A 29 0.70 9.46 1.40
CA ASN A 29 -0.61 9.91 0.93
C ASN A 29 -1.68 9.70 2.01
N SER A 30 -2.52 10.69 2.26
CA SER A 30 -3.60 10.58 3.25
C SER A 30 -4.72 9.63 2.80
N LYS A 31 -4.88 9.44 1.48
CA LYS A 31 -5.97 8.65 0.87
C LYS A 31 -5.44 7.40 0.15
N ALA A 32 -6.29 6.38 0.06
CA ALA A 32 -6.04 5.26 -0.85
C ALA A 32 -6.08 5.76 -2.29
N SER A 33 -5.09 5.38 -3.10
CA SER A 33 -5.08 5.70 -4.54
C SER A 33 -6.19 4.97 -5.27
N LYS A 34 -6.44 3.71 -4.91
CA LYS A 34 -7.51 2.91 -5.52
C LYS A 34 -7.93 1.77 -4.61
N ILE A 35 -9.19 1.38 -4.71
CA ILE A 35 -9.78 0.26 -4.00
C ILE A 35 -10.18 -0.79 -5.04
N TYR A 36 -9.89 -2.04 -4.76
CA TYR A 36 -10.21 -3.19 -5.59
C TYR A 36 -10.99 -4.20 -4.77
N GLY A 37 -11.94 -4.91 -5.38
CA GLY A 37 -12.65 -6.00 -4.68
C GLY A 37 -11.76 -7.21 -4.37
N THR A 38 -10.69 -7.42 -5.15
CA THR A 38 -9.81 -8.59 -5.02
C THR A 38 -8.36 -8.22 -4.74
N LYS A 39 -7.68 -9.10 -4.01
CA LYS A 39 -6.26 -8.95 -3.66
C LYS A 39 -5.37 -8.90 -4.90
N SER A 40 -5.61 -9.82 -5.84
CA SER A 40 -4.83 -9.93 -7.08
C SER A 40 -4.87 -8.63 -7.90
N ALA A 41 -6.04 -8.00 -8.02
CA ALA A 41 -6.16 -6.73 -8.74
C ALA A 41 -5.44 -5.58 -8.02
N ALA A 42 -5.50 -5.54 -6.69
CA ALA A 42 -4.76 -4.57 -5.88
C ALA A 42 -3.25 -4.77 -5.99
N GLU A 43 -2.76 -6.01 -5.91
CA GLU A 43 -1.33 -6.32 -6.05
C GLU A 43 -0.79 -5.96 -7.43
N LYS A 44 -1.48 -6.36 -8.52
CA LYS A 44 -1.08 -6.00 -9.89
C LYS A 44 -0.99 -4.49 -10.06
N SER A 45 -1.98 -3.77 -9.51
CA SER A 45 -2.00 -2.31 -9.59
C SER A 45 -0.92 -1.67 -8.74
N ALA A 46 -0.67 -2.19 -7.53
CA ALA A 46 0.42 -1.76 -6.66
C ALA A 46 1.78 -1.91 -7.34
N ILE A 47 2.05 -3.07 -7.96
CA ILE A 47 3.28 -3.32 -8.74
C ILE A 47 3.41 -2.36 -9.93
N LYS A 48 2.30 -2.07 -10.63
CA LYS A 48 2.30 -1.16 -11.77
C LYS A 48 2.61 0.29 -11.37
N ILE A 49 2.11 0.73 -10.21
CA ILE A 49 2.37 2.09 -9.69
C ILE A 49 3.67 2.21 -8.90
N SER A 50 4.27 1.10 -8.48
CA SER A 50 5.46 1.07 -7.61
C SER A 50 6.77 1.20 -8.39
N LYS A 51 6.79 1.87 -9.55
CA LYS A 51 8.02 2.07 -10.35
C LYS A 51 9.07 2.82 -9.52
N GLY A 52 10.02 2.09 -8.93
CA GLY A 52 11.03 2.60 -8.00
C GLY A 52 10.56 2.75 -6.54
N TRP A 53 9.48 2.06 -6.15
CA TRP A 53 8.89 2.12 -4.80
C TRP A 53 8.74 0.70 -4.25
N ASP A 54 8.90 0.53 -2.94
CA ASP A 54 8.68 -0.77 -2.31
C ASP A 54 7.19 -1.10 -2.27
N VAL A 55 6.82 -2.36 -2.49
CA VAL A 55 5.45 -2.85 -2.34
C VAL A 55 5.35 -3.66 -1.06
N VAL A 56 4.50 -3.22 -0.15
CA VAL A 56 4.16 -3.91 1.09
C VAL A 56 2.73 -4.44 0.95
N VAL A 57 2.60 -5.74 0.85
CA VAL A 57 1.31 -6.43 0.79
C VAL A 57 0.96 -6.93 2.18
N HIS A 58 -0.15 -6.45 2.73
CA HIS A 58 -0.70 -6.92 4.00
C HIS A 58 -1.60 -8.13 3.78
N ARG A 59 -1.90 -8.86 4.84
CA ARG A 59 -2.89 -9.94 4.87
C ARG A 59 -4.24 -9.39 5.35
N ARG A 60 -5.26 -10.26 5.43
CA ARG A 60 -6.59 -9.90 5.93
C ARG A 60 -6.60 -9.61 7.44
N ASP A 61 -5.68 -10.21 8.18
CA ASP A 61 -5.39 -9.96 9.59
C ASP A 61 -4.54 -8.71 9.84
N GLY A 62 -4.08 -8.03 8.78
CA GLY A 62 -3.27 -6.81 8.88
C GLY A 62 -1.75 -7.05 8.99
N SER A 63 -1.30 -8.30 9.13
CA SER A 63 0.12 -8.66 9.10
C SER A 63 0.73 -8.44 7.72
N VAL A 64 2.03 -8.14 7.64
CA VAL A 64 2.73 -8.05 6.36
C VAL A 64 2.89 -9.44 5.76
N GLN A 65 2.27 -9.69 4.61
CA GLN A 65 2.44 -10.93 3.86
C GLN A 65 3.73 -10.93 3.05
N LYS A 66 3.99 -9.82 2.36
CA LYS A 66 5.08 -9.74 1.39
C LYS A 66 5.59 -8.32 1.31
N TRP A 67 6.89 -8.16 1.49
CA TRP A 67 7.57 -6.90 1.21
C TRP A 67 8.48 -7.10 0.00
N LYS A 68 8.13 -6.48 -1.11
CA LYS A 68 8.95 -6.43 -2.30
C LYS A 68 9.66 -5.09 -2.34
N ARG A 69 10.98 -5.10 -2.21
CA ARG A 69 11.78 -3.89 -2.40
C ARG A 69 11.91 -3.56 -3.87
N ALA A 70 11.81 -2.29 -4.24
CA ALA A 70 12.25 -1.85 -5.56
C ALA A 70 13.79 -1.84 -5.58
N LYS A 71 14.37 -2.48 -6.58
CA LYS A 71 15.81 -2.45 -6.84
C LYS A 71 16.15 -1.29 -7.76
#